data_AF-A0A087M2J4-F1
#
_entry.id   AF-A0A087M2J4-F1
#
_cell.length_a   1.000
_cell.length_b   1.000
_cell.length_c   1.000
_cell.angle_alpha   90.00
_cell.angle_beta   90.00
_cell.angle_gamma   90.00
#
_symmetry.space_group_name_H-M   'P 1'
#
loop_
_entity.id
_entity.type
_entity.pdbx_description
1 polymer ?
#
loop_
_entity_poly.entity_id
_entity_poly.type
_entity_poly.pdbx_seq_one_letter_code
_entity_poly.pdbx_strand_id
1 'polypeptide(L)'
;MAPTPDGLHYSSDCDKGWRRQRRGKGFSYIDDKGHAAPPERRHQIEALVIPPAWTDVWICGDPQGHIQATGRDERGRKQYRYHPDWTASRANTKFDNLVPFAQKLPSLRQQVEADLRRRSLGLDRVAASVVWLLDNSLIRIGNPTYARENKSFGLTTLRNRHVAISGQTLKFRFKGKSGKEWNLQLVDRRMSRIVKSLQDLPGQHLFQYEDETGYRTITSRDINDYIAEHAGPDFSSKHFRTWAGTVRAYGLLAGQPVAESQRAQAKVLTGIVDVVANRLGNTRAVCRQSYIHPAVFENWQAGALKLAPRLRPIDGLDPDERATLAFLKRL
;
A
#
# COMPACT_ATOMS: atom_id res chain seq x y z
N MET A 1 10.80 15.75 4.54
CA MET A 1 9.60 15.51 5.38
C MET A 1 8.47 16.30 4.76
N ALA A 2 7.31 15.69 4.53
CA ALA A 2 6.14 16.45 4.08
C ALA A 2 5.77 17.49 5.16
N PRO A 3 5.35 18.71 4.77
CA PRO A 3 4.95 19.74 5.72
C PRO A 3 3.83 19.22 6.62
N THR A 4 3.91 19.55 7.91
CA THR A 4 2.80 19.32 8.84
C THR A 4 1.68 20.30 8.49
N PRO A 5 0.40 19.92 8.61
CA PRO A 5 -0.71 20.88 8.49
C PRO A 5 -0.52 22.04 9.46
N ASP A 6 -1.00 23.23 9.09
CA ASP A 6 -0.87 24.43 9.91
C ASP A 6 -1.32 24.16 11.36
N GLY A 7 -0.40 24.42 12.30
CA GLY A 7 -0.64 24.24 13.73
C GLY A 7 -0.44 22.82 14.28
N LEU A 8 -0.11 21.80 13.47
CA LEU A 8 0.23 20.46 13.95
C LEU A 8 1.74 20.23 14.02
N HIS A 9 2.18 19.39 14.96
CA HIS A 9 3.57 19.00 15.13
C HIS A 9 3.76 17.50 15.33
N TYR A 10 4.99 17.03 15.12
CA TYR A 10 5.34 15.63 15.35
C TYR A 10 5.29 15.30 16.86
N SER A 11 4.76 14.13 17.20
CA SER A 11 4.57 13.61 18.56
C SER A 11 4.85 12.11 18.58
N SER A 12 5.33 11.59 19.69
CA SER A 12 5.76 10.19 19.85
C SER A 12 5.28 9.64 21.18
N ASP A 13 5.08 8.32 21.27
CA ASP A 13 4.75 7.66 22.54
C ASP A 13 5.92 7.58 23.53
N CYS A 14 7.08 8.09 23.14
CA CYS A 14 8.18 8.39 24.06
C CYS A 14 8.02 9.75 24.77
N ASP A 15 7.11 10.61 24.30
CA ASP A 15 6.85 11.90 24.89
C ASP A 15 5.94 11.78 26.12
N LYS A 16 5.93 12.82 26.96
CA LYS A 16 5.01 12.91 28.10
C LYS A 16 3.56 12.86 27.63
N GLY A 17 2.72 12.18 28.41
CA GLY A 17 1.33 11.96 28.00
C GLY A 17 0.46 11.35 29.08
N TRP A 18 -0.73 10.91 28.67
CA TRP A 18 -1.69 10.24 29.53
C TRP A 18 -1.65 8.74 29.29
N ARG A 19 -1.81 7.97 30.36
CA ARG A 19 -1.92 6.51 30.32
C ARG A 19 -3.34 6.09 30.67
N ARG A 20 -3.86 5.10 29.94
CA ARG A 20 -5.17 4.51 30.26
C ARG A 20 -5.04 3.42 31.32
N GLN A 21 -5.85 3.48 32.34
CA GLN A 21 -6.00 2.45 33.37
C GLN A 21 -7.45 1.95 33.42
N ARG A 22 -7.63 0.65 33.65
CA ARG A 22 -8.96 0.07 33.81
C ARG A 22 -9.48 0.37 35.23
N ARG A 23 -10.70 0.88 35.34
CA ARG A 23 -11.36 1.18 36.62
C ARG A 23 -12.80 0.68 36.61
N GLY A 24 -13.07 -0.41 37.31
CA GLY A 24 -14.37 -1.08 37.32
C GLY A 24 -14.83 -1.46 35.90
N LYS A 25 -15.99 -0.95 35.48
CA LYS A 25 -16.56 -1.18 34.13
C LYS A 25 -16.01 -0.22 33.07
N GLY A 26 -15.19 0.77 33.43
CA GLY A 26 -14.70 1.80 32.52
C GLY A 26 -13.18 2.01 32.60
N PHE A 27 -12.75 3.19 32.16
CA PHE A 27 -11.35 3.60 32.15
C PHE A 27 -11.15 4.91 32.92
N SER A 28 -9.97 5.05 33.51
CA SER A 28 -9.42 6.31 34.02
C SER A 28 -8.14 6.64 33.26
N TYR A 29 -7.81 7.93 33.19
CA TYR A 29 -6.61 8.42 32.51
C TYR A 29 -5.74 9.15 33.52
N ILE A 30 -4.46 8.82 33.56
CA ILE A 30 -3.49 9.41 34.50
C ILE A 30 -2.33 10.03 33.74
N ASP A 31 -1.81 11.16 34.24
CA ASP A 31 -0.58 11.77 33.73
C ASP A 31 0.67 11.01 34.20
N ASP A 32 1.85 11.46 33.77
CA ASP A 32 3.14 10.88 34.20
C ASP A 32 3.44 11.07 35.70
N LYS A 33 2.69 11.92 36.40
CA LYS A 33 2.79 12.14 37.86
C LYS A 33 1.75 11.35 38.65
N GLY A 34 0.85 10.61 37.97
CA GLY A 34 -0.21 9.83 38.59
C GLY A 34 -1.50 10.60 38.87
N HIS A 35 -1.62 11.87 38.45
CA HIS A 35 -2.85 12.64 38.63
C HIS A 35 -3.91 12.24 37.61
N ALA A 36 -5.16 12.19 38.06
CA ALA A 36 -6.29 11.88 37.20
C ALA A 36 -6.59 13.03 36.22
N ALA A 37 -6.99 12.69 35.00
CA ALA A 37 -7.40 13.68 34.00
C ALA A 37 -8.63 14.47 34.46
N PRO A 38 -8.63 15.81 34.33
CA PRO A 38 -9.80 16.63 34.60
C PRO A 38 -10.93 16.34 33.60
N PRO A 39 -12.19 16.70 33.91
CA PRO A 39 -13.36 16.36 33.09
C PRO A 39 -13.24 16.77 31.61
N GLU A 40 -12.75 17.98 31.33
CA GLU A 40 -12.56 18.47 29.96
C GLU A 40 -11.58 17.61 29.18
N ARG A 41 -10.43 17.26 29.80
CA ARG A 41 -9.44 16.41 29.17
C ARG A 41 -9.97 15.00 28.94
N ARG A 42 -10.75 14.48 29.89
CA ARG A 42 -11.40 13.18 29.76
C ARG A 42 -12.32 13.12 28.53
N HIS A 43 -13.15 14.13 28.32
CA HIS A 43 -14.03 14.19 27.14
C HIS A 43 -13.24 14.20 25.83
N GLN A 44 -12.13 14.95 25.75
CA GLN A 44 -11.25 14.95 24.57
C GLN A 44 -10.66 13.57 24.30
N ILE A 45 -10.21 12.86 25.34
CA ILE A 45 -9.67 11.50 25.19
C ILE A 45 -10.75 10.52 24.72
N GLU A 46 -11.96 10.61 25.27
CA GLU A 46 -13.09 9.76 24.88
C GLU A 46 -13.50 9.98 23.41
N ALA A 47 -13.40 11.22 22.91
CA ALA A 47 -13.64 11.56 21.51
C ALA A 47 -12.62 10.93 20.53
N LEU A 48 -11.45 10.50 21.00
CA LEU A 48 -10.48 9.74 20.18
C LEU A 48 -10.96 8.31 19.85
N VAL A 49 -12.02 7.83 20.51
CA VAL A 49 -12.63 6.50 20.33
C VAL A 49 -11.55 5.41 20.36
N ILE A 50 -10.72 5.41 21.41
CA ILE A 50 -9.66 4.41 21.58
C ILE A 50 -10.32 3.06 21.92
N PRO A 51 -10.15 2.00 21.10
CA PRO A 51 -10.82 0.73 21.33
C PRO A 51 -10.58 0.21 22.75
N PRO A 52 -11.61 -0.31 23.44
CA PRO A 52 -11.49 -0.74 24.84
C PRO A 52 -10.54 -1.93 25.00
N ALA A 53 -10.39 -2.75 23.95
CA ALA A 53 -9.50 -3.91 23.94
C ALA A 53 -8.00 -3.55 23.84
N TRP A 54 -7.63 -2.28 23.59
CA TRP A 54 -6.21 -1.92 23.52
C TRP A 54 -5.54 -1.93 24.90
N THR A 55 -4.33 -2.46 24.98
CA THR A 55 -3.44 -2.38 26.14
C THR A 55 -2.31 -1.38 25.90
N ASP A 56 -1.49 -1.09 26.91
CA ASP A 56 -0.34 -0.16 26.83
C ASP A 56 -0.67 1.16 26.12
N VAL A 57 -1.81 1.75 26.46
CA VAL A 57 -2.31 2.93 25.76
C VAL A 57 -1.60 4.18 26.26
N TRP A 58 -0.88 4.83 25.35
CA TRP A 58 -0.36 6.18 25.49
C TRP A 58 -1.27 7.15 24.73
N ILE A 59 -1.56 8.30 25.33
CA ILE A 59 -2.35 9.37 24.73
C ILE A 59 -1.52 10.64 24.82
N CYS A 60 -1.39 11.35 23.71
CA CYS A 60 -0.57 12.56 23.63
C CYS A 60 -1.03 13.59 24.68
N GLY A 61 -0.12 14.34 25.28
CA GLY A 61 -0.47 15.44 26.18
C GLY A 61 -1.05 16.66 25.43
N ASP A 62 -0.63 16.83 24.18
CA ASP A 62 -0.96 17.98 23.35
C ASP A 62 -2.03 17.62 22.28
N PRO A 63 -3.18 18.32 22.24
CA PRO A 63 -4.17 18.15 21.17
C PRO A 63 -3.61 18.35 19.75
N GLN A 64 -2.55 19.13 19.57
CA GLN A 64 -1.95 19.44 18.28
C GLN A 64 -0.87 18.44 17.83
N GLY A 65 -0.59 17.40 18.63
CA GLY A 65 0.30 16.32 18.24
C GLY A 65 -0.29 15.46 17.13
N HIS A 66 0.47 15.18 16.07
CA HIS A 66 -0.05 14.42 14.92
C HIS A 66 -0.48 12.99 15.26
N ILE A 67 0.18 12.33 16.21
CA ILE A 67 -0.27 11.10 16.86
C ILE A 67 -0.96 11.51 18.15
N GLN A 68 -2.25 11.20 18.24
CA GLN A 68 -3.09 11.50 19.40
C GLN A 68 -3.13 10.35 20.41
N ALA A 69 -3.02 9.09 19.95
CA ALA A 69 -2.85 7.97 20.85
C ALA A 69 -2.11 6.81 20.18
N THR A 70 -1.45 5.99 20.98
CA THR A 70 -0.97 4.67 20.59
C THR A 70 -1.45 3.63 21.60
N GLY A 71 -1.45 2.37 21.21
CA GLY A 71 -1.75 1.25 22.09
C GLY A 71 -1.47 -0.07 21.42
N ARG A 72 -1.62 -1.18 22.13
CA ARG A 72 -1.48 -2.52 21.57
C ARG A 72 -2.85 -3.15 21.43
N ASP A 73 -3.17 -3.71 20.28
CA ASP A 73 -4.41 -4.48 20.14
C ASP A 73 -4.33 -5.86 20.80
N GLU A 74 -5.41 -6.64 20.71
CA GLU A 74 -5.51 -8.01 21.28
C GLU A 74 -4.42 -8.97 20.78
N ARG A 75 -3.71 -8.61 19.72
CA ARG A 75 -2.58 -9.37 19.14
C ARG A 75 -1.23 -8.76 19.48
N GLY A 76 -1.17 -7.80 20.41
CA GLY A 76 0.05 -7.12 20.83
C GLY A 76 0.59 -6.09 19.82
N ARG A 77 -0.11 -5.83 18.72
CA ARG A 77 0.38 -4.97 17.64
C ARG A 77 0.17 -3.51 18.01
N LYS A 78 1.21 -2.69 17.83
CA LYS A 78 1.11 -1.25 18.04
C LYS A 78 0.16 -0.62 17.02
N GLN A 79 -0.86 0.04 17.53
CA GLN A 79 -1.89 0.77 16.80
C GLN A 79 -1.76 2.26 17.11
N TYR A 80 -2.29 3.08 16.19
CA TYR A 80 -2.18 4.53 16.23
C TYR A 80 -3.55 5.17 16.03
N ARG A 81 -3.82 6.25 16.75
CA ARG A 81 -4.84 7.25 16.46
C ARG A 81 -4.10 8.53 16.09
N TYR A 82 -4.40 9.06 14.91
CA TYR A 82 -3.82 10.33 14.43
C TYR A 82 -4.82 11.46 14.62
N HIS A 83 -4.31 12.69 14.64
CA HIS A 83 -5.15 13.89 14.57
C HIS A 83 -6.04 13.86 13.31
N PRO A 84 -7.31 14.30 13.35
CA PRO A 84 -8.18 14.33 12.18
C PRO A 84 -7.59 15.12 11.02
N ASP A 85 -7.06 16.32 11.29
CA ASP A 85 -6.47 17.17 10.24
C ASP A 85 -5.17 16.59 9.68
N TRP A 86 -4.41 15.85 10.49
CA TRP A 86 -3.28 15.07 9.99
C TRP A 86 -3.76 14.00 9.02
N THR A 87 -4.80 13.26 9.39
CA THR A 87 -5.37 12.22 8.53
C THR A 87 -5.95 12.80 7.24
N ALA A 88 -6.63 13.94 7.31
CA ALA A 88 -7.22 14.63 6.16
C ALA A 88 -6.14 15.17 5.22
N SER A 89 -5.12 15.86 5.75
CA SER A 89 -3.97 16.31 4.96
C SER A 89 -3.20 15.13 4.35
N ARG A 90 -3.02 14.03 5.09
CA ARG A 90 -2.42 12.79 4.56
C ARG A 90 -3.28 12.09 3.53
N ALA A 91 -4.60 12.20 3.61
CA ALA A 91 -5.52 11.68 2.61
C ALA A 91 -5.44 12.48 1.30
N ASN A 92 -5.32 13.81 1.39
CA ASN A 92 -5.08 14.67 0.22
C ASN A 92 -3.71 14.40 -0.40
N THR A 93 -2.64 14.41 0.41
CA THR A 93 -1.27 14.18 -0.07
C THR A 93 -0.98 12.74 -0.53
N LYS A 94 -1.87 11.80 -0.22
CA LYS A 94 -1.72 10.40 -0.62
C LYS A 94 -1.61 10.22 -2.12
N PHE A 95 -2.26 11.11 -2.89
CA PHE A 95 -2.30 11.05 -4.34
C PHE A 95 -1.37 12.04 -5.02
N ASP A 96 -0.88 13.07 -4.32
CA ASP A 96 0.04 14.08 -4.86
C ASP A 96 1.30 13.46 -5.47
N ASN A 97 1.84 12.40 -4.83
CA ASN A 97 3.02 11.70 -5.31
C ASN A 97 2.75 10.75 -6.48
N LEU A 98 1.51 10.63 -6.95
CA LEU A 98 1.14 9.67 -7.99
C LEU A 98 1.66 10.09 -9.37
N VAL A 99 1.59 11.38 -9.70
CA VAL A 99 2.16 11.92 -10.95
C VAL A 99 3.68 11.80 -10.96
N PRO A 100 4.42 12.27 -9.93
CA PRO A 100 5.87 12.04 -9.81
C PRO A 100 6.25 10.55 -9.91
N PHE A 101 5.50 9.66 -9.25
CA PHE A 101 5.74 8.22 -9.32
C PHE A 101 5.59 7.68 -10.75
N ALA A 102 4.50 8.03 -11.44
CA ALA A 102 4.27 7.60 -12.81
C ALA A 102 5.35 8.12 -13.79
N GLN A 103 5.92 9.29 -13.53
CA GLN A 103 7.05 9.82 -14.31
C GLN A 103 8.36 9.05 -14.08
N LYS A 104 8.55 8.45 -12.90
CA LYS A 104 9.73 7.64 -12.56
C LYS A 104 9.58 6.16 -12.93
N LEU A 105 8.35 5.71 -13.21
CA LEU A 105 8.06 4.32 -13.53
C LEU A 105 8.81 3.80 -14.78
N PRO A 106 8.95 4.56 -15.89
CA PRO A 106 9.79 4.17 -17.03
C PRO A 106 11.22 3.78 -16.66
N SER A 107 11.93 4.67 -15.94
CA SER A 107 13.33 4.43 -15.57
C SER A 107 13.45 3.28 -14.57
N LEU A 108 12.51 3.17 -13.63
CA LEU A 108 12.47 2.04 -12.69
C LEU A 108 12.27 0.72 -13.43
N ARG A 109 11.33 0.66 -14.39
CA ARG A 109 11.10 -0.54 -15.22
C ARG A 109 12.32 -0.89 -16.05
N GLN A 110 13.01 0.10 -16.64
CA GLN A 110 14.26 -0.12 -17.36
C GLN A 110 15.35 -0.70 -16.46
N GLN A 111 15.50 -0.19 -15.23
CA GLN A 111 16.45 -0.71 -14.26
C GLN A 111 16.12 -2.15 -13.85
N VAL A 112 14.84 -2.44 -13.54
CA VAL A 112 14.37 -3.80 -13.28
C VAL A 112 14.70 -4.72 -14.44
N GLU A 113 14.47 -4.29 -15.67
CA GLU A 113 14.82 -5.07 -16.87
C GLU A 113 16.33 -5.35 -17.00
N ALA A 114 17.18 -4.40 -16.62
CA ALA A 114 18.63 -4.57 -16.60
C ALA A 114 19.05 -5.58 -15.52
N ASP A 115 18.53 -5.46 -14.30
CA ASP A 115 18.91 -6.32 -13.18
C ASP A 115 18.41 -7.76 -13.34
N LEU A 116 17.26 -7.95 -13.99
CA LEU A 116 16.76 -9.28 -14.36
C LEU A 116 17.70 -10.03 -15.33
N ARG A 117 18.57 -9.33 -16.06
CA ARG A 117 19.57 -9.92 -16.99
C ARG A 117 20.86 -10.35 -16.30
N ARG A 118 21.09 -9.99 -15.03
CA ARG A 118 22.27 -10.43 -14.28
C ARG A 118 22.31 -11.95 -14.18
N ARG A 119 23.52 -12.53 -14.06
CA ARG A 119 23.70 -14.00 -14.01
C ARG A 119 23.50 -14.59 -12.62
N SER A 120 24.02 -13.93 -11.59
CA SER A 120 23.91 -14.39 -10.19
C SER A 120 22.51 -14.15 -9.63
N LEU A 121 22.15 -14.85 -8.56
CA LEU A 121 20.95 -14.61 -7.76
C LEU A 121 21.25 -13.65 -6.59
N GLY A 122 22.05 -12.61 -6.85
CA GLY A 122 22.33 -11.57 -5.86
C GLY A 122 21.13 -10.66 -5.57
N LEU A 123 21.27 -9.81 -4.54
CA LEU A 123 20.20 -8.96 -4.02
C LEU A 123 19.42 -8.22 -5.12
N ASP A 124 20.11 -7.48 -5.99
CA ASP A 124 19.48 -6.65 -7.01
C ASP A 124 18.60 -7.45 -7.98
N ARG A 125 19.05 -8.63 -8.41
CA ARG A 125 18.26 -9.47 -9.33
C ARG A 125 17.00 -10.01 -8.66
N VAL A 126 17.12 -10.42 -7.40
CA VAL A 126 15.98 -10.95 -6.64
C VAL A 126 15.00 -9.83 -6.29
N ALA A 127 15.51 -8.65 -5.91
CA ALA A 127 14.72 -7.45 -5.68
C ALA A 127 13.97 -7.02 -6.96
N ALA A 128 14.67 -6.95 -8.09
CA ALA A 128 14.08 -6.67 -9.40
C ALA A 128 12.99 -7.69 -9.77
N SER A 129 13.20 -8.98 -9.47
CA SER A 129 12.18 -10.03 -9.68
C SER A 129 10.92 -9.81 -8.86
N VAL A 130 11.07 -9.40 -7.60
CA VAL A 130 9.94 -9.07 -6.73
C VAL A 130 9.24 -7.78 -7.18
N VAL A 131 9.98 -6.76 -7.60
CA VAL A 131 9.39 -5.50 -8.12
C VAL A 131 8.66 -5.76 -9.43
N TRP A 132 9.22 -6.57 -10.34
CA TRP A 132 8.54 -6.98 -11.57
C TRP A 132 7.23 -7.70 -11.26
N LEU A 133 7.23 -8.64 -10.31
CA LEU A 133 6.02 -9.32 -9.89
C LEU A 133 5.02 -8.38 -9.22
N LEU A 134 5.48 -7.44 -8.39
CA LEU A 134 4.62 -6.41 -7.80
C LEU A 134 3.89 -5.62 -8.88
N ASP A 135 4.60 -5.15 -9.90
CA ASP A 135 4.05 -4.33 -10.98
C ASP A 135 3.05 -5.12 -11.84
N ASN A 136 3.39 -6.36 -12.21
CA ASN A 136 2.58 -7.17 -13.13
C ASN A 136 1.43 -7.94 -12.47
N SER A 137 1.52 -8.25 -11.17
CA SER A 137 0.51 -9.02 -10.44
C SER A 137 -0.28 -8.20 -9.43
N LEU A 138 0.28 -7.08 -8.98
CA LEU A 138 -0.22 -6.26 -7.88
C LEU A 138 -0.30 -7.02 -6.54
N ILE A 139 0.34 -8.20 -6.40
CA ILE A 139 0.47 -8.85 -5.09
C ILE A 139 1.23 -7.89 -4.14
N ARG A 140 0.78 -7.81 -2.89
CA ARG A 140 1.47 -7.01 -1.87
C ARG A 140 2.83 -7.59 -1.55
N ILE A 141 3.81 -6.74 -1.27
CA ILE A 141 5.15 -7.15 -0.79
C ILE A 141 5.07 -8.09 0.42
N GLY A 142 4.12 -7.87 1.33
CA GLY A 142 4.00 -8.68 2.54
C GLY A 142 5.07 -8.33 3.58
N ASN A 143 4.87 -8.80 4.81
CA ASN A 143 5.85 -8.62 5.88
C ASN A 143 5.90 -9.93 6.70
N PRO A 144 7.11 -10.43 7.06
CA PRO A 144 7.29 -11.71 7.76
C PRO A 144 6.51 -11.87 9.06
N THR A 145 6.33 -10.79 9.82
CA THR A 145 5.54 -10.79 11.07
C THR A 145 4.08 -11.12 10.78
N TYR A 146 3.49 -10.44 9.79
CA TYR A 146 2.10 -10.70 9.39
C TYR A 146 1.90 -12.13 8.84
N ALA A 147 2.90 -12.67 8.15
CA ALA A 147 2.81 -14.00 7.54
C ALA A 147 2.75 -15.13 8.58
N ARG A 148 3.54 -15.02 9.65
CA ARG A 148 3.56 -16.00 10.73
C ARG A 148 2.26 -15.99 11.52
N GLU A 149 1.82 -14.81 11.96
CA GLU A 149 0.63 -14.67 12.81
C GLU A 149 -0.68 -15.04 12.09
N ASN A 150 -0.81 -14.66 10.80
CA ASN A 150 -2.08 -14.72 10.10
C ASN A 150 -2.15 -15.81 9.03
N LYS A 151 -1.09 -16.61 8.87
CA LYS A 151 -0.92 -17.55 7.74
C LYS A 151 -1.24 -16.87 6.39
N SER A 152 -0.86 -15.59 6.27
CA SER A 152 -1.21 -14.69 5.17
C SER A 152 0.05 -14.19 4.46
N PHE A 153 0.18 -14.44 3.17
CA PHE A 153 1.42 -14.22 2.43
C PHE A 153 1.36 -12.98 1.51
N GLY A 154 2.52 -12.41 1.25
CA GLY A 154 2.80 -11.45 0.18
C GLY A 154 4.11 -11.85 -0.51
N LEU A 155 4.55 -11.12 -1.53
CA LEU A 155 5.68 -11.50 -2.39
C LEU A 155 6.92 -11.94 -1.59
N THR A 156 7.39 -11.11 -0.66
CA THR A 156 8.59 -11.39 0.16
C THR A 156 8.41 -12.52 1.17
N THR A 157 7.18 -12.99 1.40
CA THR A 157 6.87 -14.09 2.32
C THR A 157 6.34 -15.32 1.62
N LEU A 158 6.29 -15.32 0.28
CA LEU A 158 5.92 -16.51 -0.48
C LEU A 158 6.87 -17.66 -0.20
N ARG A 159 6.33 -18.87 -0.33
CA ARG A 159 7.05 -20.13 -0.17
C ARG A 159 7.04 -20.88 -1.49
N ASN A 160 7.93 -21.84 -1.66
CA ASN A 160 8.05 -22.63 -2.90
C ASN A 160 6.71 -23.24 -3.32
N ARG A 161 5.94 -23.78 -2.36
CA ARG A 161 4.60 -24.35 -2.59
C ARG A 161 3.53 -23.38 -3.12
N HIS A 162 3.74 -22.07 -3.02
CA HIS A 162 2.74 -21.06 -3.43
C HIS A 162 2.80 -20.73 -4.92
N VAL A 163 3.81 -21.21 -5.65
CA VAL A 163 3.93 -21.01 -7.09
C VAL A 163 4.17 -22.34 -7.78
N ALA A 164 3.38 -22.62 -8.82
CA ALA A 164 3.61 -23.72 -9.73
C ALA A 164 4.09 -23.16 -11.07
N ILE A 165 5.10 -23.81 -11.66
CA ILE A 165 5.72 -23.38 -12.93
C ILE A 165 5.44 -24.46 -13.98
N SER A 166 4.88 -24.06 -15.12
CA SER A 166 4.68 -24.94 -16.27
C SER A 166 5.09 -24.20 -17.55
N GLY A 167 6.20 -24.60 -18.15
CA GLY A 167 6.79 -23.89 -19.30
C GLY A 167 7.11 -22.43 -18.97
N GLN A 168 6.39 -21.50 -19.59
CA GLN A 168 6.52 -20.05 -19.40
C GLN A 168 5.45 -19.48 -18.46
N THR A 169 4.67 -20.34 -17.82
CA THR A 169 3.52 -19.97 -17.00
C THR A 169 3.86 -20.09 -15.52
N LEU A 170 3.60 -19.01 -14.79
CA LEU A 170 3.69 -18.92 -13.33
C LEU A 170 2.27 -18.87 -12.75
N LYS A 171 1.88 -19.89 -11.96
CA LYS A 171 0.58 -19.94 -11.29
C LYS A 171 0.76 -19.78 -9.79
N PHE A 172 0.32 -18.64 -9.25
CA PHE A 172 0.37 -18.38 -7.82
C PHE A 172 -0.94 -18.77 -7.14
N ARG A 173 -0.84 -19.49 -6.03
CA ARG A 173 -1.98 -19.82 -5.16
C ARG A 173 -1.60 -19.71 -3.69
N PHE A 174 -2.21 -18.77 -2.96
CA PHE A 174 -1.95 -18.55 -1.54
C PHE A 174 -3.03 -17.69 -0.87
N LYS A 175 -3.12 -17.79 0.46
CA LYS A 175 -3.92 -16.88 1.29
C LYS A 175 -3.16 -15.58 1.52
N GLY A 176 -3.71 -14.44 1.11
CA GLY A 176 -3.15 -13.11 1.32
C GLY A 176 -3.74 -12.40 2.55
N LYS A 177 -3.48 -11.09 2.64
CA LYS A 177 -4.02 -10.22 3.70
C LYS A 177 -5.54 -10.40 3.85
N SER A 178 -6.00 -10.49 5.11
CA SER A 178 -7.39 -10.73 5.49
C SER A 178 -7.96 -12.07 5.00
N GLY A 179 -7.10 -13.08 4.77
CA GLY A 179 -7.52 -14.42 4.34
C GLY A 179 -7.98 -14.51 2.89
N LYS A 180 -7.85 -13.45 2.10
CA LYS A 180 -8.28 -13.46 0.69
C LYS A 180 -7.41 -14.42 -0.12
N GLU A 181 -8.05 -15.35 -0.80
CA GLU A 181 -7.38 -16.28 -1.73
C GLU A 181 -6.88 -15.53 -2.95
N TRP A 182 -5.59 -15.69 -3.25
CA TRP A 182 -4.98 -15.29 -4.51
C TRP A 182 -4.84 -16.52 -5.39
N ASN A 183 -5.34 -16.41 -6.62
CA ASN A 183 -5.20 -17.41 -7.66
C ASN A 183 -4.99 -16.66 -8.98
N LEU A 184 -3.73 -16.48 -9.39
CA LEU A 184 -3.40 -15.71 -10.58
C LEU A 184 -2.36 -16.44 -11.44
N GLN A 185 -2.39 -16.14 -12.72
CA GLN A 185 -1.48 -16.66 -13.71
C GLN A 185 -0.72 -15.50 -14.39
N LEU A 186 0.59 -15.65 -14.52
CA LEU A 186 1.44 -14.80 -15.35
C LEU A 186 2.13 -15.66 -16.39
N VAL A 187 2.40 -15.10 -17.56
CA VAL A 187 3.15 -15.75 -18.63
C VAL A 187 4.36 -14.90 -18.94
N ASP A 188 5.55 -15.36 -18.57
CA ASP A 188 6.81 -14.70 -18.90
C ASP A 188 7.96 -15.72 -18.84
N ARG A 189 8.62 -15.91 -19.98
CA ARG A 189 9.68 -16.92 -20.14
C ARG A 189 10.86 -16.70 -19.20
N ARG A 190 11.27 -15.44 -19.00
CA ARG A 190 12.44 -15.11 -18.17
C ARG A 190 12.11 -15.28 -16.70
N MET A 191 10.96 -14.78 -16.27
CA MET A 191 10.50 -14.90 -14.90
C MET A 191 10.22 -16.35 -14.52
N SER A 192 9.66 -17.17 -15.40
CA SER A 192 9.52 -18.61 -15.13
C SER A 192 10.87 -19.28 -14.85
N ARG A 193 11.93 -18.90 -15.56
CA ARG A 193 13.29 -19.42 -15.30
C ARG A 193 13.86 -18.91 -13.99
N ILE A 194 13.76 -17.60 -13.73
CA ILE A 194 14.29 -17.00 -12.50
C ILE A 194 13.58 -17.59 -11.28
N VAL A 195 12.25 -17.64 -11.28
CA VAL A 195 11.48 -18.21 -10.18
C VAL A 195 11.75 -19.70 -10.01
N LYS A 196 12.01 -20.44 -11.10
CA LYS A 196 12.44 -21.84 -11.01
C LYS A 196 13.80 -21.96 -10.31
N SER A 197 14.80 -21.18 -10.74
CA SER A 197 16.10 -21.16 -10.07
C SER A 197 16.02 -20.77 -8.60
N LEU A 198 15.09 -19.87 -8.24
CA LEU A 198 14.81 -19.52 -6.86
C LEU A 198 14.14 -20.65 -6.07
N GLN A 199 13.25 -21.45 -6.68
CA GLN A 199 12.64 -22.63 -6.05
C GLN A 199 13.65 -23.74 -5.77
N ASP A 200 14.71 -23.82 -6.57
CA ASP A 200 15.77 -24.82 -6.43
C ASP A 200 16.75 -24.48 -5.28
N LEU A 201 16.66 -23.27 -4.70
CA LEU A 201 17.46 -22.88 -3.53
C LEU A 201 17.01 -23.61 -2.25
N PRO A 202 17.93 -23.85 -1.30
CA PRO A 202 17.60 -24.55 -0.06
C PRO A 202 16.65 -23.73 0.82
N GLY A 203 15.67 -24.43 1.41
CA GLY A 203 14.70 -23.85 2.33
C GLY A 203 13.27 -23.87 1.79
N GLN A 204 12.38 -23.13 2.46
CA GLN A 204 10.96 -23.04 2.07
C GLN A 204 10.61 -21.70 1.44
N HIS A 205 11.46 -20.69 1.57
CA HIS A 205 11.18 -19.33 1.13
C HIS A 205 11.40 -19.21 -0.38
N LEU A 206 10.47 -18.55 -1.08
CA LEU A 206 10.57 -18.46 -2.53
C LEU A 206 11.62 -17.44 -2.98
N PHE A 207 11.74 -16.31 -2.29
CA PHE A 207 12.68 -15.27 -2.68
C PHE A 207 13.83 -15.22 -1.69
N GLN A 208 14.93 -15.83 -2.11
CA GLN A 208 16.21 -15.81 -1.42
C GLN A 208 17.25 -15.23 -2.39
N TYR A 209 18.21 -14.48 -1.86
CA TYR A 209 19.37 -14.01 -2.61
C TYR A 209 20.65 -14.59 -2.02
N GLU A 210 21.66 -14.71 -2.86
CA GLU A 210 23.00 -15.14 -2.49
C GLU A 210 23.85 -13.94 -2.07
N ASP A 211 24.54 -14.07 -0.95
CA ASP A 211 25.60 -13.18 -0.48
C ASP A 211 26.85 -13.97 -0.05
N GLU A 212 27.87 -13.26 0.42
CA GLU A 212 29.15 -13.84 0.84
C GLU A 212 29.03 -14.93 1.92
N THR A 213 27.95 -14.91 2.69
CA THR A 213 27.69 -15.83 3.82
C THR A 213 26.70 -16.94 3.48
N GLY A 214 26.15 -16.96 2.27
CA GLY A 214 25.18 -17.94 1.79
C GLY A 214 23.86 -17.33 1.34
N TYR A 215 22.76 -18.02 1.57
CA TYR A 215 21.43 -17.59 1.11
C TYR A 215 20.65 -16.85 2.20
N ARG A 216 20.17 -15.65 1.88
CA ARG A 216 19.31 -14.84 2.76
C ARG A 216 17.93 -14.63 2.16
N THR A 217 16.90 -14.60 3.01
CA THR A 217 15.53 -14.33 2.57
C THR A 217 15.35 -12.83 2.31
N ILE A 218 14.73 -12.47 1.19
CA ILE A 218 14.42 -11.07 0.90
C ILE A 218 13.35 -10.53 1.85
N THR A 219 13.49 -9.27 2.23
CA THR A 219 12.58 -8.59 3.16
C THR A 219 11.81 -7.47 2.46
N SER A 220 10.74 -6.99 3.11
CA SER A 220 10.03 -5.81 2.63
C SER A 220 10.88 -4.54 2.64
N ARG A 221 11.94 -4.50 3.47
CA ARG A 221 12.87 -3.38 3.53
C ARG A 221 13.69 -3.35 2.25
N ASP A 222 14.36 -4.45 1.92
CA ASP A 222 15.18 -4.61 0.71
C ASP A 222 14.44 -4.15 -0.55
N ILE A 223 13.15 -4.49 -0.68
CA ILE A 223 12.34 -4.07 -1.83
C ILE A 223 12.05 -2.57 -1.85
N ASN A 224 11.73 -1.98 -0.70
CA ASN A 224 11.45 -0.55 -0.65
C ASN A 224 12.75 0.27 -0.76
N ASP A 225 13.87 -0.24 -0.29
CA ASP A 225 15.20 0.36 -0.47
C ASP A 225 15.58 0.35 -1.96
N TYR A 226 15.41 -0.78 -2.65
CA TYR A 226 15.60 -0.87 -4.11
C TYR A 226 14.69 0.11 -4.89
N ILE A 227 13.41 0.22 -4.51
CA ILE A 227 12.50 1.20 -5.14
C ILE A 227 12.96 2.62 -4.87
N ALA A 228 13.38 2.92 -3.63
CA ALA A 228 13.83 4.24 -3.23
C ALA A 228 15.11 4.66 -3.97
N GLU A 229 16.04 3.73 -4.14
CA GLU A 229 17.30 3.95 -4.88
C GLU A 229 17.03 4.31 -6.35
N HIS A 230 16.12 3.60 -7.02
CA HIS A 230 15.94 3.75 -8.47
C HIS A 230 14.80 4.66 -8.90
N ALA A 231 13.82 4.93 -8.03
CA ALA A 231 12.71 5.83 -8.32
C ALA A 231 12.76 7.13 -7.50
N GLY A 232 13.38 7.09 -6.31
CA GLY A 232 13.46 8.21 -5.37
C GLY A 232 12.89 7.86 -3.98
N PRO A 233 13.37 8.51 -2.90
CA PRO A 233 13.11 8.13 -1.51
C PRO A 233 11.65 8.28 -1.06
N ASP A 234 10.86 9.06 -1.79
CA ASP A 234 9.44 9.26 -1.50
C ASP A 234 8.56 8.10 -2.02
N PHE A 235 9.14 7.20 -2.82
CA PHE A 235 8.41 6.09 -3.45
C PHE A 235 8.63 4.77 -2.73
N SER A 236 7.66 3.88 -2.87
CA SER A 236 7.66 2.57 -2.24
C SER A 236 6.62 1.67 -2.89
N SER A 237 6.63 0.39 -2.52
CA SER A 237 5.76 -0.62 -3.11
C SER A 237 4.25 -0.31 -3.06
N LYS A 238 3.80 0.57 -2.14
CA LYS A 238 2.39 1.00 -2.07
C LYS A 238 1.93 1.76 -3.32
N HIS A 239 2.83 2.51 -3.96
CA HIS A 239 2.50 3.41 -5.06
C HIS A 239 2.09 2.63 -6.32
N PHE A 240 2.71 1.48 -6.60
CA PHE A 240 2.33 0.59 -7.70
C PHE A 240 0.84 0.25 -7.68
N ARG A 241 0.31 -0.12 -6.51
CA ARG A 241 -1.10 -0.52 -6.38
C ARG A 241 -2.05 0.65 -6.47
N THR A 242 -1.66 1.83 -5.99
CA THR A 242 -2.45 3.08 -6.13
C THR A 242 -2.47 3.54 -7.59
N TRP A 243 -1.32 3.47 -8.27
CA TRP A 243 -1.19 3.79 -9.69
C TRP A 243 -2.04 2.86 -10.54
N ALA A 244 -1.85 1.54 -10.41
CA ALA A 244 -2.64 0.56 -11.16
C ALA A 244 -4.15 0.64 -10.86
N GLY A 245 -4.53 0.93 -9.61
CA GLY A 245 -5.93 1.15 -9.24
C GLY A 245 -6.54 2.37 -9.94
N THR A 246 -5.80 3.47 -9.98
CA THR A 246 -6.20 4.72 -10.64
C THR A 246 -6.24 4.55 -12.16
N VAL A 247 -5.21 3.96 -12.77
CA VAL A 247 -5.14 3.70 -14.20
C VAL A 247 -6.31 2.81 -14.65
N ARG A 248 -6.60 1.74 -13.89
CA ARG A 248 -7.72 0.86 -14.22
C ARG A 248 -9.06 1.56 -14.09
N ALA A 249 -9.26 2.39 -13.07
CA ALA A 249 -10.50 3.16 -12.93
C ALA A 249 -10.65 4.18 -14.06
N TYR A 250 -9.57 4.89 -14.41
CA TYR A 250 -9.54 5.82 -15.53
C TYR A 250 -9.88 5.11 -16.84
N GLY A 251 -9.19 4.03 -17.20
CA GLY A 251 -9.44 3.30 -18.45
C GLY A 251 -10.84 2.72 -18.57
N LEU A 252 -11.48 2.39 -17.44
CA LEU A 252 -12.88 1.91 -17.45
C LEU A 252 -13.90 3.04 -17.56
N LEU A 253 -13.61 4.24 -17.05
CA LEU A 253 -14.55 5.38 -17.03
C LEU A 253 -14.36 6.33 -18.19
N ALA A 254 -13.14 6.49 -18.68
CA ALA A 254 -12.81 7.40 -19.76
C ALA A 254 -13.58 7.01 -21.03
N GLY A 255 -14.42 7.92 -21.52
CA GLY A 255 -15.28 7.66 -22.67
C GLY A 255 -16.64 7.02 -22.35
N GLN A 256 -16.93 6.66 -21.09
CA GLN A 256 -18.30 6.32 -20.71
C GLN A 256 -19.15 7.58 -20.58
N PRO A 257 -20.36 7.63 -21.16
CA PRO A 257 -21.27 8.75 -20.95
C PRO A 257 -21.64 8.85 -19.47
N VAL A 258 -21.82 10.10 -19.01
CA VAL A 258 -22.30 10.33 -17.64
C VAL A 258 -23.75 9.92 -17.57
N ALA A 259 -24.09 9.06 -16.61
CA ALA A 259 -25.47 8.65 -16.42
C ALA A 259 -26.33 9.83 -15.93
N GLU A 260 -27.58 9.88 -16.39
CA GLU A 260 -28.49 11.02 -16.20
C GLU A 260 -28.91 11.25 -14.74
N SER A 261 -28.95 10.20 -13.92
CA SER A 261 -29.33 10.30 -12.51
C SER A 261 -28.18 9.96 -11.56
N GLN A 262 -28.16 10.61 -10.39
CA GLN A 262 -27.19 10.32 -9.33
C GLN A 262 -27.18 8.85 -8.91
N ARG A 263 -28.36 8.19 -8.89
CA ARG A 263 -28.47 6.75 -8.59
C ARG A 263 -27.78 5.90 -9.65
N ALA A 264 -27.96 6.24 -10.93
CA ALA A 264 -27.30 5.53 -12.03
C ALA A 264 -25.77 5.77 -12.00
N GLN A 265 -25.33 7.00 -11.73
CA GLN A 265 -23.91 7.31 -11.55
C GLN A 265 -23.29 6.49 -10.41
N ALA A 266 -23.95 6.45 -9.25
CA ALA A 266 -23.48 5.67 -8.11
C ALA A 266 -23.37 4.17 -8.43
N LYS A 267 -24.30 3.62 -9.24
CA LYS A 267 -24.24 2.23 -9.72
C LYS A 267 -23.03 1.98 -10.62
N VAL A 268 -22.76 2.88 -11.58
CA VAL A 268 -21.57 2.79 -12.45
C VAL A 268 -20.29 2.83 -11.62
N LEU A 269 -20.14 3.85 -10.78
CA LEU A 269 -18.95 4.00 -9.92
C LEU A 269 -18.74 2.79 -9.01
N THR A 270 -19.82 2.24 -8.44
CA THR A 270 -19.74 1.03 -7.62
C THR A 270 -19.22 -0.17 -8.41
N GLY A 271 -19.74 -0.38 -9.63
CA GLY A 271 -19.26 -1.43 -10.52
C GLY A 271 -17.78 -1.29 -10.87
N ILE A 272 -17.31 -0.08 -11.16
CA ILE A 272 -15.88 0.19 -11.41
C ILE A 272 -15.04 -0.13 -10.19
N VAL A 273 -15.44 0.36 -9.01
CA VAL A 273 -14.71 0.09 -7.76
C VAL A 273 -14.66 -1.40 -7.47
N ASP A 274 -15.73 -2.16 -7.76
CA ASP A 274 -15.73 -3.62 -7.59
C ASP A 274 -14.71 -4.33 -8.49
N VAL A 275 -14.60 -3.92 -9.75
CA VAL A 275 -13.57 -4.45 -10.67
C VAL A 275 -12.16 -4.18 -10.13
N VAL A 276 -11.89 -2.94 -9.72
CA VAL A 276 -10.56 -2.57 -9.18
C VAL A 276 -10.28 -3.27 -7.83
N ALA A 277 -11.26 -3.34 -6.93
CA ALA A 277 -11.13 -3.99 -5.63
C ALA A 277 -10.86 -5.49 -5.76
N ASN A 278 -11.52 -6.14 -6.73
CA ASN A 278 -11.28 -7.54 -7.06
C ASN A 278 -9.85 -7.75 -7.56
N ARG A 279 -9.41 -6.95 -8.54
CA ARG A 279 -8.04 -7.01 -9.07
C ARG A 279 -6.98 -6.79 -8.00
N LEU A 280 -7.19 -5.82 -7.11
CA LEU A 280 -6.23 -5.46 -6.06
C LEU A 280 -6.29 -6.37 -4.82
N GLY A 281 -7.33 -7.18 -4.65
CA GLY A 281 -7.48 -7.93 -3.41
C GLY A 281 -7.85 -7.04 -2.21
N ASN A 282 -8.79 -6.12 -2.40
CA ASN A 282 -9.26 -5.14 -1.41
C ASN A 282 -10.79 -5.22 -1.19
N THR A 283 -11.28 -4.62 -0.11
CA THR A 283 -12.71 -4.28 0.00
C THR A 283 -13.03 -3.04 -0.84
N ARG A 284 -14.30 -2.88 -1.23
CA ARG A 284 -14.79 -1.73 -1.99
C ARG A 284 -14.43 -0.40 -1.32
N ALA A 285 -14.75 -0.27 -0.03
CA ALA A 285 -14.51 0.96 0.73
C ALA A 285 -13.02 1.34 0.75
N VAL A 286 -12.14 0.37 1.05
CA VAL A 286 -10.70 0.60 1.06
C VAL A 286 -10.19 0.91 -0.34
N CYS A 287 -10.69 0.23 -1.39
CA CYS A 287 -10.27 0.52 -2.76
C CYS A 287 -10.60 1.97 -3.16
N ARG A 288 -11.84 2.39 -2.92
CA ARG A 288 -12.33 3.73 -3.25
C ARG A 288 -11.57 4.83 -2.50
N GLN A 289 -11.35 4.67 -1.20
CA GLN A 289 -10.72 5.70 -0.37
C GLN A 289 -9.20 5.78 -0.57
N SER A 290 -8.57 4.68 -1.01
CA SER A 290 -7.13 4.51 -0.80
C SER A 290 -6.33 3.99 -1.99
N TYR A 291 -6.95 3.65 -3.11
CA TYR A 291 -6.25 3.11 -4.27
C TYR A 291 -6.68 3.74 -5.61
N ILE A 292 -7.72 4.57 -5.62
CA ILE A 292 -8.20 5.24 -6.83
C ILE A 292 -8.18 6.73 -6.57
N HIS A 293 -7.51 7.48 -7.43
CA HIS A 293 -7.47 8.94 -7.35
C HIS A 293 -8.89 9.52 -7.48
N PRO A 294 -9.36 10.33 -6.51
CA PRO A 294 -10.75 10.80 -6.46
C PRO A 294 -11.14 11.65 -7.68
N ALA A 295 -10.20 12.45 -8.19
CA ALA A 295 -10.40 13.24 -9.41
C ALA A 295 -10.89 12.43 -10.63
N VAL A 296 -10.58 11.13 -10.73
CA VAL A 296 -11.12 10.26 -11.80
C VAL A 296 -12.66 10.21 -11.71
N PHE A 297 -13.20 10.03 -10.51
CA PHE A 297 -14.65 9.98 -10.30
C PHE A 297 -15.28 11.36 -10.44
N GLU A 298 -14.68 12.38 -9.82
CA GLU A 298 -15.19 13.75 -9.85
C GLU A 298 -15.29 14.29 -11.27
N ASN A 299 -14.24 14.12 -12.08
CA ASN A 299 -14.24 14.56 -13.47
C ASN A 299 -15.19 13.72 -14.34
N TRP A 300 -15.39 12.43 -14.04
CA TRP A 300 -16.38 11.64 -14.78
C TRP A 300 -17.79 12.14 -14.48
N GLN A 301 -18.13 12.36 -13.21
CA GLN A 301 -19.45 12.89 -12.81
C GLN A 301 -19.71 14.28 -13.38
N ALA A 302 -18.68 15.13 -13.52
CA ALA A 302 -18.75 16.43 -14.15
C ALA A 302 -18.76 16.38 -15.70
N GLY A 303 -18.65 15.21 -16.32
CA GLY A 303 -18.55 15.06 -17.78
C GLY A 303 -17.23 15.53 -18.39
N ALA A 304 -16.24 15.84 -17.55
CA ALA A 304 -14.91 16.33 -17.92
C ALA A 304 -13.88 15.20 -18.13
N LEU A 305 -14.16 13.97 -17.67
CA LEU A 305 -13.27 12.83 -17.89
C LEU A 305 -13.38 12.33 -19.35
N LYS A 306 -12.46 12.78 -20.20
CA LYS A 306 -12.41 12.37 -21.60
C LYS A 306 -11.37 11.28 -21.82
N LEU A 307 -11.62 10.45 -22.85
CA LEU A 307 -10.59 9.59 -23.41
C LEU A 307 -9.43 10.48 -23.89
N ALA A 308 -8.20 10.15 -23.47
CA ALA A 308 -7.05 10.89 -23.95
C ALA A 308 -6.92 10.75 -25.48
N PRO A 309 -6.53 11.82 -26.20
CA PRO A 309 -6.16 11.69 -27.61
C PRO A 309 -4.97 10.75 -27.76
N ARG A 310 -4.63 10.35 -28.98
CA ARG A 310 -3.46 9.50 -29.23
C ARG A 310 -2.18 10.21 -28.74
N LEU A 311 -1.70 9.81 -27.56
CA LEU A 311 -0.50 10.35 -26.95
C LEU A 311 0.75 9.70 -27.58
N ARG A 312 1.85 10.47 -27.63
CA ARG A 312 3.16 9.93 -28.00
C ARG A 312 3.51 8.75 -27.09
N PRO A 313 4.05 7.64 -27.63
CA PRO A 313 4.56 6.55 -26.81
C PRO A 313 5.62 7.05 -25.83
N ILE A 314 5.59 6.52 -24.62
CA ILE A 314 6.64 6.65 -23.62
C ILE A 314 7.03 5.22 -23.30
N ASP A 315 8.29 4.86 -23.58
CA ASP A 315 8.78 3.52 -23.30
C ASP A 315 8.59 3.19 -21.82
N GLY A 316 8.07 1.99 -21.54
CA GLY A 316 7.77 1.58 -20.18
C GLY A 316 6.47 2.15 -19.60
N LEU A 317 5.59 2.81 -20.37
CA LEU A 317 4.19 3.07 -19.97
C LEU A 317 3.21 2.57 -21.04
N ASP A 318 2.18 1.84 -20.63
CA ASP A 318 1.10 1.42 -21.53
C ASP A 318 0.17 2.60 -21.90
N PRO A 319 -0.73 2.44 -22.90
CA PRO A 319 -1.64 3.51 -23.32
C PRO A 319 -2.51 4.08 -22.20
N ASP A 320 -3.03 3.25 -21.30
CA ASP A 320 -3.90 3.67 -20.20
C ASP A 320 -3.10 4.42 -19.14
N GLU A 321 -1.87 3.97 -18.85
CA GLU A 321 -0.93 4.65 -17.96
C GLU A 321 -0.58 6.05 -18.49
N ARG A 322 -0.29 6.18 -19.79
CA ARG A 322 -0.01 7.48 -20.41
C ARG A 322 -1.23 8.41 -20.39
N ALA A 323 -2.40 7.87 -20.70
CA ALA A 323 -3.65 8.63 -20.68
C ALA A 323 -3.97 9.14 -19.26
N THR A 324 -3.84 8.26 -18.27
CA THR A 324 -4.02 8.61 -16.85
C THR A 324 -3.00 9.66 -16.40
N LEU A 325 -1.72 9.52 -16.79
CA LEU A 325 -0.69 10.50 -16.45
C LEU A 325 -0.98 11.87 -17.07
N ALA A 326 -1.40 11.91 -18.33
CA ALA A 326 -1.76 13.14 -19.02
C ALA A 326 -3.01 13.80 -18.40
N PHE A 327 -3.98 13.01 -17.96
CA PHE A 327 -5.14 13.49 -17.23
C PHE A 327 -4.75 14.12 -15.89
N LEU A 328 -4.00 13.40 -15.06
CA LEU A 328 -3.63 13.89 -13.72
C LEU A 328 -2.70 15.11 -13.75
N LYS A 329 -1.89 15.28 -14.80
CA LYS A 329 -1.05 16.48 -14.98
C LYS A 329 -1.83 17.77 -15.30
N ARG A 330 -3.12 17.65 -15.65
CA ARG A 330 -3.99 18.79 -16.00
C ARG A 330 -4.90 19.23 -14.86
N LEU A 331 -4.95 18.44 -13.80
CA LEU A 331 -5.57 18.81 -12.53
C LEU A 331 -4.69 19.86 -11.85
#